data_AF-A0A954JCI7-F1
#
_entry.id   AF-A0A954JCI7-F1
#
_cell.length_a   1.000
_cell.length_b   1.000
_cell.length_c   1.000
_cell.angle_alpha   90.00
_cell.angle_beta   90.00
_cell.angle_gamma   90.00
#
_symmetry.space_group_name_H-M   'P 1'
#
loop_
_entity.id
_entity.type
_entity.pdbx_description
1 polymer ?
#
loop_
_entity_poly.entity_id
_entity_poly.type
_entity_poly.pdbx_seq_one_letter_code
_entity_poly.pdbx_strand_id
1 'polypeptide(L)'
;MILAVAVAFVRLFVAESFLISTGSMAPRIRGYHYQVACPDCQYVFAFTATEKADASLRKGSSDGLVLECPNCHYDHIRLQDVPRVEGDQILVNKNAFQWHEPQRFESVVFRNPQHPTEVYLKRLIGLPGETISFKEGDIYVNGQIQRKGLACQQQMRIPVHDSRFHPQFQDDNYRTPWQSETSASNEGWQQVESGFRCENPTGQTIHWLNFQPWVRKGGAARSEVTLENWPTDLPLPTEETILRYDTLKKVMSCRGALPAEVVNRLSELTIDSKFRVALETLFENSHHQTLLDQTAYNVPTIELPHPVRDLMVQLEVESTASGMMLQLEMNDGWFPFVCELDFENQISTLRLADASKPLREGKLPPLGFEVPIRIEMSVMDR
;
A
#
# COMPACT_ATOMS: atom_id res chain seq x y z
N MET A 1 -38.68 -16.69 -28.24
CA MET A 1 -39.12 -15.39 -28.82
C MET A 1 -39.26 -14.31 -27.75
N ILE A 2 -40.10 -14.48 -26.73
CA ILE A 2 -40.31 -13.49 -25.66
C ILE A 2 -38.99 -13.09 -24.96
N LEU A 3 -38.15 -14.07 -24.60
CA LEU A 3 -36.84 -13.80 -23.98
C LEU A 3 -35.93 -12.95 -24.88
N ALA A 4 -35.88 -13.24 -26.18
CA ALA A 4 -35.04 -12.50 -27.12
C ALA A 4 -35.52 -11.05 -27.29
N VAL A 5 -36.84 -10.83 -27.34
CA VAL A 5 -37.44 -9.50 -27.38
C VAL A 5 -37.16 -8.74 -26.08
N ALA A 6 -37.29 -9.39 -24.92
CA ALA A 6 -37.00 -8.79 -23.63
C ALA A 6 -35.52 -8.39 -23.49
N VAL A 7 -34.60 -9.27 -23.89
CA VAL A 7 -33.16 -8.98 -23.90
C VAL A 7 -32.83 -7.84 -24.87
N ALA A 8 -33.44 -7.81 -26.06
CA ALA A 8 -33.26 -6.73 -27.01
C ALA A 8 -33.78 -5.38 -26.45
N PHE A 9 -34.96 -5.38 -25.81
CA PHE A 9 -35.52 -4.20 -25.16
C PHE A 9 -34.59 -3.68 -24.05
N VAL A 10 -34.12 -4.55 -23.16
CA VAL A 10 -33.19 -4.19 -22.09
C VAL A 10 -31.90 -3.61 -22.68
N ARG A 11 -31.31 -4.23 -23.70
CA ARG A 11 -30.07 -3.75 -24.34
C ARG A 11 -30.22 -2.42 -25.07
N LEU A 12 -31.38 -2.17 -25.67
CA LEU A 12 -31.62 -0.94 -26.43
C LEU A 12 -31.91 0.24 -25.49
N PHE A 13 -32.77 0.05 -24.49
CA PHE A 13 -33.38 1.16 -23.74
C PHE A 13 -32.95 1.26 -22.28
N VAL A 14 -32.54 0.17 -21.65
CA VAL A 14 -32.29 0.14 -20.19
C VAL A 14 -30.80 0.11 -19.89
N ALA A 15 -30.05 -0.78 -20.55
CA ALA A 15 -28.68 -1.07 -20.19
C ALA A 15 -27.74 -1.20 -21.38
N GLU A 16 -26.52 -0.64 -21.27
CA GLU A 16 -25.44 -0.80 -22.26
C GLU A 16 -24.27 -1.54 -21.64
N SER A 17 -23.68 -2.47 -22.38
CA SER A 17 -22.48 -3.19 -21.95
C SER A 17 -21.23 -2.56 -22.55
N PHE A 18 -20.19 -2.35 -21.73
CA PHE A 18 -18.90 -1.85 -22.19
C PHE A 18 -17.78 -2.79 -21.76
N LEU A 19 -16.80 -2.99 -22.65
CA LEU A 19 -15.51 -3.58 -22.33
C LEU A 19 -14.54 -2.44 -21.97
N ILE A 20 -13.92 -2.51 -20.80
CA ILE A 20 -12.99 -1.47 -20.35
C ILE A 20 -11.61 -1.72 -20.93
N SER A 21 -11.04 -0.72 -21.60
CA SER A 21 -9.73 -0.84 -22.24
C SER A 21 -8.59 -0.24 -21.43
N THR A 22 -8.87 0.65 -20.46
CA THR A 22 -7.84 1.42 -19.75
C THR A 22 -7.87 1.18 -18.24
N GLY A 23 -6.72 1.40 -17.59
CA GLY A 23 -6.52 1.25 -16.16
C GLY A 23 -7.04 2.38 -15.28
N SER A 24 -7.72 3.39 -15.82
CA SER A 24 -8.00 4.64 -15.09
C SER A 24 -8.96 4.51 -13.90
N MET A 25 -9.65 3.37 -13.78
CA MET A 25 -10.57 3.06 -12.69
C MET A 25 -10.10 1.86 -11.84
N ALA A 26 -8.88 1.38 -12.08
CA ALA A 26 -8.26 0.33 -11.30
C ALA A 26 -7.96 0.84 -9.87
N PRO A 27 -7.91 -0.04 -8.85
CA PRO A 27 -8.03 -1.50 -8.96
C PRO A 27 -9.48 -2.00 -9.09
N ARG A 28 -10.48 -1.14 -8.86
CA ARG A 28 -11.91 -1.52 -8.85
C ARG A 28 -12.40 -2.07 -10.19
N ILE A 29 -12.05 -1.37 -11.26
CA ILE A 29 -12.46 -1.70 -12.62
C ILE A 29 -11.21 -1.68 -13.48
N ARG A 30 -10.81 -2.85 -13.95
CA ARG A 30 -9.55 -3.08 -14.65
C ARG A 30 -9.75 -2.96 -16.15
N GLY A 31 -8.82 -2.29 -16.82
CA GLY A 31 -8.68 -2.37 -18.26
C GLY A 31 -7.86 -3.58 -18.66
N TYR A 32 -7.25 -3.53 -19.83
CA TYR A 32 -6.30 -4.55 -20.26
C TYR A 32 -5.14 -4.67 -19.28
N HIS A 33 -4.85 -5.89 -18.83
CA HIS A 33 -3.83 -6.12 -17.82
C HIS A 33 -3.17 -7.49 -17.93
N TYR A 34 -2.04 -7.63 -17.26
CA TYR A 34 -1.40 -8.91 -16.96
C TYR A 34 -1.75 -9.30 -15.53
N GLN A 35 -2.17 -10.55 -15.32
CA GLN A 35 -2.37 -11.12 -14.00
C GLN A 35 -1.09 -11.85 -13.61
N VAL A 36 -0.30 -11.25 -12.72
CA VAL A 36 1.07 -11.65 -12.40
C VAL A 36 1.09 -12.30 -11.03
N ALA A 37 1.65 -13.51 -10.94
CA ALA A 37 2.00 -14.14 -9.67
C ALA A 37 3.48 -13.90 -9.38
N CYS A 38 3.79 -13.36 -8.20
CA CYS A 38 5.18 -13.18 -7.79
C CYS A 38 5.85 -14.55 -7.61
N PRO A 39 7.00 -14.84 -8.27
CA PRO A 39 7.67 -16.13 -8.13
C PRO A 39 8.27 -16.33 -6.73
N ASP A 40 8.52 -15.25 -5.99
CA ASP A 40 9.07 -15.28 -4.63
C ASP A 40 7.95 -15.50 -3.60
N CYS A 41 7.10 -14.50 -3.36
CA CYS A 41 6.06 -14.59 -2.32
C CYS A 41 4.70 -15.15 -2.77
N GLN A 42 4.53 -15.50 -4.05
CA GLN A 42 3.26 -15.99 -4.64
C GLN A 42 2.08 -15.01 -4.61
N TYR A 43 2.29 -13.76 -4.18
CA TYR A 43 1.26 -12.71 -4.25
C TYR A 43 0.83 -12.46 -5.69
N VAL A 44 -0.48 -12.49 -5.94
CA VAL A 44 -1.06 -12.26 -7.25
C VAL A 44 -1.56 -10.82 -7.37
N PHE A 45 -1.05 -10.10 -8.35
CA PHE A 45 -1.41 -8.71 -8.62
C PHE A 45 -1.64 -8.46 -10.10
N ALA A 46 -2.34 -7.37 -10.42
CA ALA A 46 -2.61 -6.98 -11.79
C ALA A 46 -1.72 -5.80 -12.20
N PHE A 47 -1.17 -5.85 -13.41
CA PHE A 47 -0.33 -4.83 -14.00
C PHE A 47 -0.91 -4.35 -15.33
N THR A 48 -1.05 -3.03 -15.54
CA THR A 48 -1.66 -2.50 -16.77
C THR A 48 -0.89 -2.89 -18.03
N ALA A 49 -1.62 -3.39 -19.03
CA ALA A 49 -1.07 -3.59 -20.36
C ALA A 49 -0.98 -2.25 -21.10
N THR A 50 0.16 -1.55 -20.94
CA THR A 50 0.44 -0.30 -21.65
C THR A 50 1.02 -0.59 -23.04
N GLU A 51 0.91 0.36 -23.97
CA GLU A 51 1.55 0.23 -25.30
C GLU A 51 3.07 -0.01 -25.20
N LYS A 52 3.73 0.61 -24.20
CA LYS A 52 5.15 0.38 -23.92
C LYS A 52 5.40 -1.05 -23.46
N ALA A 53 4.59 -1.58 -22.54
CA ALA A 53 4.71 -2.97 -22.11
C ALA A 53 4.51 -3.94 -23.27
N ASP A 54 3.46 -3.73 -24.08
CA ASP A 54 3.15 -4.55 -25.25
C ASP A 54 4.26 -4.45 -26.33
N ALA A 55 4.86 -3.27 -26.53
CA ALA A 55 5.94 -3.07 -27.47
C ALA A 55 7.26 -3.72 -27.03
N SER A 56 7.60 -3.64 -25.74
CA SER A 56 8.78 -4.30 -25.17
C SER A 56 8.69 -5.82 -25.29
N LEU A 57 7.50 -6.40 -25.06
CA LEU A 57 7.26 -7.84 -25.23
C LEU A 57 7.41 -8.29 -26.69
N ARG A 58 6.92 -7.51 -27.67
CA ARG A 58 7.02 -7.85 -29.10
C ARG A 58 8.44 -7.80 -29.66
N LYS A 59 9.31 -6.96 -29.10
CA LYS A 59 10.68 -6.77 -29.63
C LYS A 59 11.68 -7.82 -29.19
N GLY A 60 11.31 -8.74 -28.28
CA GLY A 60 12.22 -9.77 -27.77
C GLY A 60 13.52 -9.18 -27.18
N SER A 61 13.49 -7.91 -26.76
CA SER A 61 14.68 -7.24 -26.22
C SER A 61 15.08 -7.92 -24.93
N SER A 62 16.36 -8.25 -24.79
CA SER A 62 16.96 -8.86 -23.60
C SER A 62 16.74 -8.04 -22.31
N ASP A 63 16.43 -6.74 -22.44
CA ASP A 63 16.03 -5.84 -21.35
C ASP A 63 14.51 -5.82 -21.13
N GLY A 64 13.85 -6.98 -21.22
CA GLY A 64 12.39 -7.11 -21.05
C GLY A 64 11.88 -6.35 -19.82
N LEU A 65 10.66 -5.82 -19.87
CA LEU A 65 10.07 -5.05 -18.76
C LEU A 65 10.15 -5.86 -17.46
N VAL A 66 11.04 -5.43 -16.58
CA VAL A 66 11.28 -6.02 -15.26
C VAL A 66 10.24 -5.43 -14.30
N LEU A 67 9.39 -6.28 -13.72
CA LEU A 67 8.34 -5.86 -12.79
C LEU A 67 8.75 -6.10 -11.34
N GLU A 68 8.32 -5.20 -10.48
CA GLU A 68 8.46 -5.32 -9.03
C GLU A 68 7.16 -5.80 -8.39
N CYS A 69 7.25 -6.78 -7.49
CA CYS A 69 6.13 -7.25 -6.69
C CYS A 69 5.71 -6.14 -5.70
N PRO A 70 4.45 -5.68 -5.71
CA PRO A 70 3.99 -4.63 -4.80
C PRO A 70 3.89 -5.09 -3.33
N ASN A 71 3.96 -6.40 -3.05
CA ASN A 71 3.88 -6.93 -1.70
C ASN A 71 5.26 -7.14 -1.07
N CYS A 72 6.16 -7.83 -1.78
CA CYS A 72 7.45 -8.22 -1.24
C CYS A 72 8.64 -7.50 -1.88
N HIS A 73 8.43 -6.66 -2.89
CA HIS A 73 9.46 -5.93 -3.63
C HIS A 73 10.46 -6.81 -4.41
N TYR A 74 10.13 -8.09 -4.65
CA TYR A 74 10.90 -8.93 -5.57
C TYR A 74 10.76 -8.39 -6.99
N ASP A 75 11.89 -8.13 -7.64
CA ASP A 75 11.92 -7.36 -8.88
C ASP A 75 12.30 -8.17 -10.12
N HIS A 76 12.68 -9.44 -10.03
CA HIS A 76 13.07 -10.21 -11.21
C HIS A 76 11.87 -10.86 -11.92
N ILE A 77 10.73 -10.17 -11.96
CA ILE A 77 9.51 -10.68 -12.59
C ILE A 77 9.51 -10.30 -14.07
N ARG A 78 9.48 -11.31 -14.94
CA ARG A 78 9.44 -11.14 -16.40
C ARG A 78 8.02 -11.40 -16.91
N LEU A 79 7.51 -10.50 -17.75
CA LEU A 79 6.17 -10.60 -18.34
C LEU A 79 6.07 -11.50 -19.59
N GLN A 80 7.19 -11.97 -20.13
CA GLN A 80 7.24 -12.66 -21.44
C GLN A 80 6.22 -13.79 -21.60
N ASP A 81 5.95 -14.54 -20.53
CA ASP A 81 5.08 -15.72 -20.56
C ASP A 81 3.72 -15.49 -19.86
N VAL A 82 3.43 -14.25 -19.45
CA VAL A 82 2.17 -13.90 -18.80
C VAL A 82 1.17 -13.44 -19.86
N PRO A 83 0.04 -14.15 -20.06
CA PRO A 83 -0.95 -13.74 -21.05
C PRO A 83 -1.63 -12.44 -20.63
N ARG A 84 -1.93 -11.60 -21.62
CA ARG A 84 -2.77 -10.42 -21.43
C ARG A 84 -4.22 -10.85 -21.20
N VAL A 85 -4.83 -10.30 -20.17
CA VAL A 85 -6.24 -10.43 -19.81
C VAL A 85 -7.01 -9.25 -20.37
N GLU A 86 -8.18 -9.55 -20.94
CA GLU A 86 -9.14 -8.54 -21.35
C GLU A 86 -9.62 -7.72 -20.15
N GLY A 87 -10.05 -6.48 -20.36
CA GLY A 87 -10.58 -5.69 -19.26
C GLY A 87 -11.95 -6.14 -18.79
N ASP A 88 -12.39 -5.54 -17.69
CA ASP A 88 -13.68 -5.84 -17.10
C ASP A 88 -14.82 -5.46 -18.05
N GLN A 89 -15.89 -6.26 -18.02
CA GLN A 89 -17.14 -5.96 -18.69
C GLN A 89 -18.12 -5.35 -17.68
N ILE A 90 -18.59 -4.15 -17.96
CA ILE A 90 -19.57 -3.46 -17.13
C ILE A 90 -20.92 -3.34 -17.83
N LEU A 91 -21.99 -3.35 -17.05
CA LEU A 91 -23.34 -3.07 -17.51
C LEU A 91 -23.80 -1.74 -16.90
N VAL A 92 -24.18 -0.79 -17.75
CA VAL A 92 -24.49 0.59 -17.38
C VAL A 92 -25.98 0.83 -17.53
N ASN A 93 -26.65 1.31 -16.48
CA ASN A 93 -28.04 1.78 -16.56
C ASN A 93 -28.10 3.16 -17.23
N LYS A 94 -28.70 3.24 -18.41
CA LYS A 94 -28.81 4.49 -19.19
C LYS A 94 -29.73 5.52 -18.55
N ASN A 95 -30.65 5.07 -17.71
CA ASN A 95 -31.71 5.90 -17.17
C ASN A 95 -31.50 6.23 -15.69
N ALA A 96 -30.34 5.89 -15.09
CA ALA A 96 -30.09 6.07 -13.65
C ALA A 96 -30.48 7.47 -13.15
N PHE A 97 -30.02 8.51 -13.85
CA PHE A 97 -30.27 9.91 -13.47
C PHE A 97 -31.66 10.47 -13.86
N GLN A 98 -32.54 9.63 -14.39
CA GLN A 98 -33.98 9.94 -14.47
C GLN A 98 -34.72 9.58 -13.17
N TRP A 99 -34.12 8.71 -12.34
CA TRP A 99 -34.72 8.18 -11.12
C TRP A 99 -34.10 8.76 -9.85
N HIS A 100 -32.84 9.20 -9.90
CA HIS A 100 -32.17 9.85 -8.79
C HIS A 100 -31.17 10.91 -9.27
N GLU A 101 -30.84 11.85 -8.39
CA GLU A 101 -29.77 12.81 -8.64
C GLU A 101 -28.39 12.13 -8.57
N PRO A 102 -27.38 12.61 -9.34
CA PRO A 102 -26.05 12.04 -9.32
C PRO A 102 -25.38 12.27 -7.97
N GLN A 103 -24.74 11.24 -7.43
CA GLN A 103 -24.12 11.30 -6.10
C GLN A 103 -22.60 11.38 -6.18
N ARG A 104 -22.00 12.17 -5.29
CA ARG A 104 -20.53 12.25 -5.20
C ARG A 104 -19.93 10.87 -4.94
N PHE A 105 -18.80 10.60 -5.57
CA PHE A 105 -18.08 9.32 -5.58
C PHE A 105 -18.74 8.18 -6.34
N GLU A 106 -19.91 8.39 -6.93
CA GLU A 106 -20.53 7.44 -7.87
C GLU A 106 -19.65 7.29 -9.13
N SER A 107 -19.65 6.08 -9.69
CA SER A 107 -18.97 5.82 -10.98
C SER A 107 -19.94 6.10 -12.12
N VAL A 108 -19.58 7.02 -13.00
CA VAL A 108 -20.43 7.53 -14.06
C VAL A 108 -19.81 7.24 -15.42
N VAL A 109 -20.67 6.89 -16.37
CA VAL A 109 -20.28 6.68 -17.76
C VAL A 109 -20.85 7.81 -18.61
N PHE A 110 -19.99 8.47 -19.37
CA PHE A 110 -20.38 9.56 -20.25
C PHE A 110 -19.59 9.53 -21.55
N ARG A 111 -20.14 10.15 -22.60
CA ARG A 111 -19.43 10.32 -23.87
C ARG A 111 -18.51 11.52 -23.75
N ASN A 112 -17.27 11.38 -24.20
CA ASN A 112 -16.31 12.49 -24.21
C ASN A 112 -16.92 13.66 -25.02
N PRO A 113 -17.10 14.86 -24.41
CA PRO A 113 -17.69 16.00 -25.10
C PRO A 113 -16.90 16.44 -26.34
N GLN A 114 -15.59 16.22 -26.35
CA GLN A 114 -14.72 16.56 -27.48
C GLN A 114 -14.74 15.49 -28.58
N HIS A 115 -14.94 14.22 -28.20
CA HIS A 115 -14.95 13.06 -29.10
C HIS A 115 -16.11 12.12 -28.73
N PRO A 116 -17.35 12.36 -29.19
CA PRO A 116 -18.55 11.64 -28.71
C PRO A 116 -18.59 10.13 -28.99
N THR A 117 -17.69 9.65 -29.85
CA THR A 117 -17.46 8.21 -30.10
C THR A 117 -16.72 7.53 -28.96
N GLU A 118 -16.02 8.29 -28.12
CA GLU A 118 -15.30 7.80 -26.96
C GLU A 118 -16.19 7.82 -25.72
N VAL A 119 -16.17 6.72 -24.98
CA VAL A 119 -16.92 6.55 -23.74
C VAL A 119 -15.93 6.52 -22.59
N TYR A 120 -16.16 7.38 -21.59
CA TYR A 120 -15.37 7.44 -20.38
C TYR A 120 -16.17 6.95 -19.19
N LEU A 121 -15.50 6.15 -18.38
CA LEU A 121 -15.91 5.79 -17.03
C LEU A 121 -15.03 6.57 -16.06
N LYS A 122 -15.64 7.40 -15.21
CA LYS A 122 -14.95 8.20 -14.19
C LYS A 122 -15.73 8.20 -12.89
N ARG A 123 -15.07 8.63 -11.81
CA ARG A 123 -15.73 8.89 -10.53
C ARG A 123 -16.21 10.35 -10.48
N LEU A 124 -17.45 10.57 -10.09
CA LEU A 124 -18.02 11.91 -9.96
C LEU A 124 -17.45 12.61 -8.70
N ILE A 125 -16.75 13.73 -8.89
CA ILE A 125 -16.12 14.47 -7.80
C ILE A 125 -16.81 15.80 -7.48
N GLY A 126 -17.39 16.48 -8.47
CA GLY A 126 -18.03 17.79 -8.31
C GLY A 126 -19.40 17.84 -8.99
N LEU A 127 -20.30 18.64 -8.43
CA LEU A 127 -21.64 18.91 -8.93
C LEU A 127 -21.77 20.36 -9.44
N PRO A 128 -22.79 20.68 -10.26
CA PRO A 128 -23.00 22.03 -10.75
C PRO A 128 -23.07 23.08 -9.62
N GLY A 129 -22.38 24.20 -9.80
CA GLY A 129 -22.35 25.31 -8.83
C GLY A 129 -21.33 25.14 -7.69
N GLU A 130 -20.56 24.05 -7.66
CA GLU A 130 -19.55 23.81 -6.62
C GLU A 130 -18.17 24.35 -7.01
N THR A 131 -17.45 24.87 -6.02
CA THR A 131 -16.01 25.12 -6.13
C THR A 131 -15.25 23.94 -5.57
N ILE A 132 -14.50 23.24 -6.43
CA ILE A 132 -13.66 22.10 -6.04
C ILE A 132 -12.24 22.57 -5.79
N SER A 133 -11.65 22.09 -4.69
CA SER A 133 -10.22 22.26 -4.43
C SER A 133 -9.62 20.96 -3.90
N PHE A 134 -8.36 20.72 -4.23
CA PHE A 134 -7.59 19.57 -3.77
C PHE A 134 -6.53 20.07 -2.79
N LYS A 135 -6.41 19.42 -1.63
CA LYS A 135 -5.35 19.73 -0.67
C LYS A 135 -4.79 18.43 -0.15
N GLU A 136 -3.52 18.15 -0.46
CA GLU A 136 -2.80 16.98 0.08
C GLU A 136 -3.52 15.64 -0.15
N GLY A 137 -4.18 15.47 -1.30
CA GLY A 137 -4.95 14.27 -1.64
C GLY A 137 -6.45 14.38 -1.33
N ASP A 138 -6.83 15.26 -0.40
CA ASP A 138 -8.22 15.43 0.03
C ASP A 138 -9.02 16.33 -0.92
N ILE A 139 -10.30 16.01 -1.05
CA ILE A 139 -11.26 16.77 -1.87
C ILE A 139 -12.06 17.71 -0.98
N TYR A 140 -12.08 18.98 -1.35
CA TYR A 140 -12.89 20.01 -0.70
C TYR A 140 -13.89 20.59 -1.68
N VAL A 141 -15.13 20.75 -1.22
CA VAL A 141 -16.23 21.40 -1.94
C VAL A 141 -16.64 22.63 -1.15
N ASN A 142 -16.58 23.80 -1.76
CA ASN A 142 -16.93 25.07 -1.11
C ASN A 142 -16.21 25.26 0.24
N GLY A 143 -14.95 24.80 0.32
CA GLY A 143 -14.12 24.86 1.52
C GLY A 143 -14.34 23.73 2.55
N GLN A 144 -15.28 22.81 2.33
CA GLN A 144 -15.55 21.69 3.24
C GLN A 144 -15.04 20.35 2.69
N ILE A 145 -14.33 19.58 3.52
CA ILE A 145 -13.81 18.26 3.14
C ILE A 145 -14.95 17.30 2.80
N GLN A 146 -14.77 16.52 1.73
CA GLN A 146 -15.71 15.50 1.29
C GLN A 146 -15.11 14.13 1.56
N ARG A 147 -15.55 13.51 2.66
CA ARG A 147 -15.07 12.19 3.08
C ARG A 147 -15.77 11.07 2.33
N LYS A 148 -15.01 10.09 1.85
CA LYS A 148 -15.56 8.87 1.24
C LYS A 148 -16.09 7.98 2.36
N GLY A 149 -17.28 7.42 2.17
CA GLY A 149 -17.77 6.35 3.05
C GLY A 149 -16.90 5.09 2.94
N LEU A 150 -16.95 4.23 3.96
CA LEU A 150 -16.13 3.00 4.02
C LEU A 150 -16.22 2.15 2.74
N ALA A 151 -17.42 1.94 2.20
CA ALA A 151 -17.62 1.18 0.97
C ALA A 151 -16.87 1.81 -0.24
N CYS A 152 -16.80 3.13 -0.32
CA CYS A 152 -16.05 3.83 -1.37
C CYS A 152 -14.54 3.70 -1.14
N GLN A 153 -14.07 3.83 0.11
CA GLN A 153 -12.67 3.63 0.47
C GLN A 153 -12.21 2.21 0.14
N GLN A 154 -12.97 1.19 0.52
CA GLN A 154 -12.70 -0.23 0.22
C GLN A 154 -12.61 -0.52 -1.29
N GLN A 155 -13.38 0.18 -2.11
CA GLN A 155 -13.33 0.05 -3.57
C GLN A 155 -12.12 0.75 -4.19
N MET A 156 -11.49 1.67 -3.48
CA MET A 156 -10.39 2.49 -3.98
C MET A 156 -9.02 2.07 -3.46
N ARG A 157 -8.98 1.41 -2.29
CA ARG A 157 -7.73 1.03 -1.64
C ARG A 157 -6.88 0.15 -2.56
N ILE A 158 -5.58 0.41 -2.53
CA ILE A 158 -4.57 -0.38 -3.21
C ILE A 158 -3.83 -1.16 -2.11
N PRO A 159 -3.83 -2.50 -2.13
CA PRO A 159 -3.04 -3.28 -1.19
C PRO A 159 -1.55 -2.99 -1.40
N VAL A 160 -0.87 -2.54 -0.34
CA VAL A 160 0.58 -2.30 -0.32
C VAL A 160 1.35 -3.40 0.41
N HIS A 161 0.67 -4.21 1.22
CA HIS A 161 1.23 -5.38 1.89
C HIS A 161 0.11 -6.33 2.32
N ASP A 162 0.35 -7.63 2.22
CA ASP A 162 -0.51 -8.71 2.68
C ASP A 162 0.34 -9.74 3.42
N SER A 163 0.18 -9.79 4.74
CA SER A 163 0.97 -10.64 5.66
C SER A 163 0.67 -12.13 5.54
N ARG A 164 -0.11 -12.56 4.54
CA ARG A 164 -0.26 -13.99 4.19
C ARG A 164 0.75 -14.44 3.13
N PHE A 165 1.43 -13.49 2.48
CA PHE A 165 2.35 -13.75 1.38
C PHE A 165 3.76 -13.36 1.78
N HIS A 166 4.59 -14.35 2.08
CA HIS A 166 5.97 -14.15 2.49
C HIS A 166 6.94 -14.65 1.43
N PRO A 167 8.05 -13.93 1.20
CA PRO A 167 9.15 -14.41 0.37
C PRO A 167 9.61 -15.81 0.74
N GLN A 168 9.91 -16.60 -0.29
CA GLN A 168 10.45 -17.95 -0.16
C GLN A 168 11.94 -17.99 -0.51
N PHE A 169 12.40 -17.07 -1.34
CA PHE A 169 13.81 -16.94 -1.67
C PHE A 169 14.55 -16.27 -0.52
N GLN A 170 15.73 -16.80 -0.20
CA GLN A 170 16.65 -16.13 0.69
C GLN A 170 17.15 -14.85 0.03
N ASP A 171 16.95 -13.73 0.71
CA ASP A 171 17.38 -12.41 0.27
C ASP A 171 17.79 -11.59 1.48
N ASP A 172 19.08 -11.33 1.62
CA ASP A 172 19.64 -10.59 2.75
C ASP A 172 19.15 -9.13 2.78
N ASN A 173 18.66 -8.60 1.64
CA ASN A 173 18.08 -7.26 1.53
C ASN A 173 16.60 -7.20 1.95
N TYR A 174 15.98 -8.32 2.31
CA TYR A 174 14.58 -8.34 2.70
C TYR A 174 14.40 -8.37 4.22
N ARG A 175 13.46 -7.56 4.70
CA ARG A 175 12.83 -7.67 6.03
C ARG A 175 11.32 -7.58 5.84
N THR A 176 10.58 -8.21 6.75
CA THR A 176 9.13 -8.01 6.82
C THR A 176 8.83 -6.55 7.21
N PRO A 177 7.88 -5.87 6.53
CA PRO A 177 7.44 -4.53 6.94
C PRO A 177 6.80 -4.48 8.33
N TRP A 178 6.24 -5.59 8.79
CA TRP A 178 5.70 -5.70 10.14
C TRP A 178 6.77 -6.21 11.09
N GLN A 179 7.15 -5.39 12.07
CA GLN A 179 8.20 -5.66 13.05
C GLN A 179 7.64 -5.63 14.47
N SER A 180 7.89 -6.66 15.25
CA SER A 180 7.54 -6.69 16.67
C SER A 180 8.52 -5.85 17.48
N GLU A 181 8.04 -5.16 18.51
CA GLU A 181 8.96 -4.62 19.52
C GLU A 181 9.64 -5.75 20.28
N THR A 182 10.96 -5.81 20.21
CA THR A 182 11.76 -6.83 20.90
C THR A 182 11.67 -6.61 22.41
N SER A 183 10.93 -7.47 23.11
CA SER A 183 11.04 -7.58 24.56
C SER A 183 12.15 -8.59 24.92
N ALA A 184 12.81 -8.41 26.07
CA ALA A 184 13.85 -9.35 26.53
C ALA A 184 13.27 -10.72 26.96
N SER A 185 11.95 -10.83 27.06
CA SER A 185 11.17 -12.04 27.31
C SER A 185 10.62 -12.58 25.97
N ASN A 186 10.28 -13.87 25.88
CA ASN A 186 9.54 -14.42 24.72
C ASN A 186 8.07 -13.93 24.67
N GLU A 187 7.80 -12.72 25.12
CA GLU A 187 6.48 -12.11 25.24
C GLU A 187 6.24 -11.12 24.11
N GLY A 188 5.06 -11.18 23.49
CA GLY A 188 4.66 -10.29 22.41
C GLY A 188 4.42 -10.99 21.08
N TRP A 189 4.47 -10.21 20.00
CA TRP A 189 4.12 -10.66 18.66
C TRP A 189 5.24 -11.47 18.01
N GLN A 190 4.89 -12.65 17.52
CA GLN A 190 5.75 -13.51 16.73
C GLN A 190 5.12 -13.73 15.36
N GLN A 191 5.95 -13.73 14.31
CA GLN A 191 5.49 -14.05 12.97
C GLN A 191 5.16 -15.55 12.88
N VAL A 192 3.99 -15.86 12.32
CA VAL A 192 3.54 -17.21 11.99
C VAL A 192 3.28 -17.31 10.49
N GLU A 193 2.95 -18.50 9.97
CA GLU A 193 2.80 -18.75 8.53
C GLU A 193 1.85 -17.76 7.81
N SER A 194 0.76 -17.35 8.48
CA SER A 194 -0.27 -16.48 7.91
C SER A 194 -0.58 -15.27 8.79
N GLY A 195 0.45 -14.59 9.28
CA GLY A 195 0.31 -13.35 10.06
C GLY A 195 1.14 -13.36 11.35
N PHE A 196 0.51 -12.95 12.46
CA PHE A 196 1.21 -12.73 13.72
C PHE A 196 0.41 -13.31 14.89
N ARG A 197 1.12 -13.84 15.89
CA ARG A 197 0.55 -14.36 17.13
C ARG A 197 1.18 -13.65 18.31
N CYS A 198 0.37 -13.06 19.17
CA CYS A 198 0.85 -12.51 20.43
C CYS A 198 0.82 -13.59 21.51
N GLU A 199 1.98 -13.91 22.08
CA GLU A 199 2.10 -14.88 23.18
C GLU A 199 2.29 -14.18 24.53
N ASN A 200 1.62 -14.72 25.55
CA ASN A 200 1.70 -14.27 26.95
C ASN A 200 1.57 -12.75 27.15
N PRO A 201 0.50 -12.08 26.67
CA PRO A 201 0.30 -10.68 26.96
C PRO A 201 0.08 -10.51 28.46
N THR A 202 1.10 -10.07 29.19
CA THR A 202 0.93 -9.72 30.59
C THR A 202 0.06 -8.46 30.63
N GLY A 203 -1.05 -8.48 31.39
CA GLY A 203 -2.08 -7.43 31.34
C GLY A 203 -1.64 -6.02 31.81
N GLN A 204 -0.34 -5.76 31.92
CA GLN A 204 0.24 -4.48 32.31
C GLN A 204 0.98 -3.78 31.16
N THR A 205 1.32 -4.47 30.08
CA THR A 205 2.11 -3.92 28.97
C THR A 205 1.48 -4.20 27.61
N ILE A 206 1.39 -3.15 26.78
CA ILE A 206 1.01 -3.30 25.37
C ILE A 206 2.23 -3.76 24.60
N HIS A 207 2.08 -4.84 23.83
CA HIS A 207 3.09 -5.31 22.89
C HIS A 207 2.73 -4.82 21.48
N TRP A 208 3.58 -3.97 20.89
CA TRP A 208 3.32 -3.39 19.58
C TRP A 208 3.85 -4.26 18.43
N LEU A 209 3.08 -4.27 17.34
CA LEU A 209 3.49 -4.75 16.03
C LEU A 209 3.47 -3.56 15.07
N ASN A 210 4.65 -3.06 14.74
CA ASN A 210 4.84 -1.83 14.01
C ASN A 210 4.94 -2.10 12.50
N PHE A 211 4.19 -1.36 11.69
CA PHE A 211 4.31 -1.40 10.23
C PHE A 211 5.28 -0.31 9.76
N GLN A 212 6.35 -0.72 9.09
CA GLN A 212 7.33 0.15 8.46
C GLN A 212 7.60 -0.36 7.05
N PRO A 213 7.25 0.40 5.99
CA PRO A 213 7.49 -0.04 4.62
C PRO A 213 8.97 -0.31 4.39
N TRP A 214 9.25 -1.40 3.67
CA TRP A 214 10.60 -1.89 3.42
C TRP A 214 10.78 -2.15 1.92
N VAL A 215 11.76 -1.51 1.30
CA VAL A 215 12.16 -1.80 -0.09
C VAL A 215 13.40 -2.67 -0.13
N ARG A 216 13.53 -3.56 -1.10
CA ARG A 216 14.72 -4.41 -1.25
C ARG A 216 15.88 -3.74 -1.98
N LYS A 217 15.57 -2.78 -2.86
CA LYS A 217 16.57 -2.11 -3.70
C LYS A 217 16.09 -0.75 -4.18
N GLY A 218 17.03 0.05 -4.67
CA GLY A 218 16.73 1.28 -5.38
C GLY A 218 16.10 2.35 -4.49
N GLY A 219 15.23 3.17 -5.06
CA GLY A 219 14.70 4.36 -4.41
C GLY A 219 15.63 5.58 -4.56
N ALA A 220 15.09 6.74 -4.20
CA ALA A 220 15.78 8.02 -4.38
C ALA A 220 16.13 8.71 -3.05
N ALA A 221 15.61 8.20 -1.93
CA ALA A 221 15.85 8.75 -0.60
C ALA A 221 17.33 8.65 -0.23
N ARG A 222 17.78 9.60 0.59
CA ARG A 222 19.12 9.61 1.17
C ARG A 222 19.01 9.27 2.65
N SER A 223 19.74 8.24 3.06
CA SER A 223 19.84 7.84 4.47
C SER A 223 21.23 8.17 4.97
N GLU A 224 21.32 8.62 6.22
CA GLU A 224 22.54 9.13 6.83
C GLU A 224 22.70 8.58 8.25
N VAL A 225 23.95 8.33 8.65
CA VAL A 225 24.31 7.95 10.02
C VAL A 225 25.57 8.71 10.45
N THR A 226 25.68 8.98 11.74
CA THR A 226 26.91 9.55 12.31
C THR A 226 28.02 8.51 12.31
N LEU A 227 29.20 8.90 11.82
CA LEU A 227 30.41 8.09 11.84
C LEU A 227 31.64 8.98 12.09
N GLU A 228 32.23 8.86 13.27
CA GLU A 228 33.33 9.72 13.73
C GLU A 228 34.55 9.70 12.80
N ASN A 229 34.98 8.51 12.38
CA ASN A 229 36.11 8.32 11.48
C ASN A 229 35.80 7.18 10.51
N TRP A 230 36.19 7.35 9.25
CA TRP A 230 36.25 6.24 8.31
C TRP A 230 37.39 5.28 8.69
N PRO A 231 37.20 3.95 8.61
CA PRO A 231 38.25 2.99 8.93
C PRO A 231 39.49 3.19 8.05
N THR A 232 40.68 3.16 8.64
CA THR A 232 41.95 3.42 7.92
C THR A 232 42.39 2.28 7.03
N ASP A 233 41.85 1.09 7.25
CA ASP A 233 42.04 -0.13 6.48
C ASP A 233 41.13 -0.22 5.24
N LEU A 234 40.20 0.72 5.07
CA LEU A 234 39.30 0.81 3.91
C LEU A 234 39.60 2.03 3.03
N PRO A 235 39.53 1.90 1.70
CA PRO A 235 39.58 3.07 0.83
C PRO A 235 38.35 3.95 1.08
N LEU A 236 38.53 5.27 0.98
CA LEU A 236 37.40 6.21 1.04
C LEU A 236 36.43 5.97 -0.13
N PRO A 237 35.12 6.10 0.09
CA PRO A 237 34.13 5.98 -0.97
C PRO A 237 34.33 7.09 -2.01
N THR A 238 34.08 6.76 -3.28
CA THR A 238 34.22 7.69 -4.41
C THR A 238 32.86 8.23 -4.84
N GLU A 239 32.82 9.14 -5.81
CA GLU A 239 31.54 9.60 -6.38
C GLU A 239 30.78 8.49 -7.14
N GLU A 240 31.42 7.37 -7.46
CA GLU A 240 30.80 6.26 -8.18
C GLU A 240 30.20 5.20 -7.24
N THR A 241 30.54 5.23 -5.95
CA THR A 241 30.00 4.27 -4.98
C THR A 241 28.61 4.66 -4.50
N ILE A 242 27.81 3.70 -4.03
CA ILE A 242 26.53 4.00 -3.37
C ILE A 242 26.71 4.69 -2.01
N LEU A 243 27.82 4.41 -1.34
CA LEU A 243 28.21 5.04 -0.08
C LEU A 243 28.93 6.37 -0.32
N ARG A 244 28.76 7.28 0.64
CA ARG A 244 29.43 8.58 0.75
C ARG A 244 29.84 8.80 2.19
N TYR A 245 30.97 9.47 2.39
CA TYR A 245 31.42 9.89 3.70
C TYR A 245 31.84 11.36 3.67
N ASP A 246 31.20 12.19 4.50
CA ASP A 246 31.55 13.59 4.70
C ASP A 246 32.45 13.69 5.94
N THR A 247 33.73 13.97 5.70
CA THR A 247 34.76 14.06 6.77
C THR A 247 34.56 15.27 7.67
N LEU A 248 33.97 16.36 7.18
CA LEU A 248 33.72 17.57 7.95
C LEU A 248 32.52 17.39 8.87
N LYS A 249 31.46 16.77 8.35
CA LYS A 249 30.23 16.49 9.11
C LYS A 249 30.29 15.22 9.93
N LYS A 250 31.26 14.35 9.66
CA LYS A 250 31.39 13.00 10.26
C LYS A 250 30.12 12.17 10.02
N VAL A 251 29.66 12.17 8.78
CA VAL A 251 28.42 11.51 8.36
C VAL A 251 28.70 10.53 7.23
N MET A 252 28.25 9.29 7.41
CA MET A 252 28.18 8.29 6.35
C MET A 252 26.76 8.27 5.77
N SER A 253 26.62 8.16 4.46
CA SER A 253 25.32 8.20 3.81
C SER A 253 25.28 7.30 2.58
N CYS A 254 24.07 6.91 2.18
CA CYS A 254 23.81 6.24 0.91
C CYS A 254 22.55 6.80 0.24
N ARG A 255 22.43 6.57 -1.07
CA ARG A 255 21.23 6.91 -1.83
C ARG A 255 20.54 5.63 -2.29
N GLY A 256 19.25 5.53 -1.97
CA GLY A 256 18.49 4.29 -2.13
C GLY A 256 18.87 3.22 -1.10
N ALA A 257 18.27 2.05 -1.21
CA ALA A 257 18.55 0.90 -0.36
C ALA A 257 19.98 0.40 -0.58
N LEU A 258 20.75 0.31 0.52
CA LEU A 258 22.13 -0.14 0.54
C LEU A 258 22.19 -1.67 0.39
N PRO A 259 22.81 -2.23 -0.65
CA PRO A 259 22.83 -3.69 -0.82
C PRO A 259 23.57 -4.41 0.31
N ALA A 260 22.99 -5.52 0.79
CA ALA A 260 23.57 -6.39 1.80
C ALA A 260 24.94 -6.93 1.39
N GLU A 261 25.17 -7.17 0.08
CA GLU A 261 26.49 -7.55 -0.44
C GLU A 261 27.56 -6.52 -0.11
N VAL A 262 27.23 -5.22 -0.20
CA VAL A 262 28.16 -4.13 0.15
C VAL A 262 28.43 -4.13 1.65
N VAL A 263 27.40 -4.34 2.46
CA VAL A 263 27.52 -4.42 3.92
C VAL A 263 28.40 -5.59 4.33
N ASN A 264 28.08 -6.79 3.86
CA ASN A 264 28.80 -8.02 4.17
C ASN A 264 30.28 -7.90 3.78
N ARG A 265 30.56 -7.45 2.55
CA ARG A 265 31.93 -7.26 2.06
C ARG A 265 32.73 -6.26 2.90
N LEU A 266 32.16 -5.10 3.22
CA LEU A 266 32.87 -4.09 4.00
C LEU A 266 33.07 -4.53 5.45
N SER A 267 32.07 -5.20 6.05
CA SER A 267 32.17 -5.75 7.40
C SER A 267 33.26 -6.82 7.52
N GLU A 268 33.49 -7.63 6.48
CA GLU A 268 34.59 -8.61 6.45
C GLU A 268 35.98 -7.95 6.36
N LEU A 269 36.07 -6.80 5.68
CA LEU A 269 37.35 -6.13 5.39
C LEU A 269 37.88 -5.27 6.55
N THR A 270 37.06 -4.92 7.53
CA THR A 270 37.49 -4.09 8.68
C THR A 270 37.06 -4.69 10.00
N ILE A 271 37.89 -4.52 11.04
CA ILE A 271 37.58 -4.90 12.42
C ILE A 271 36.97 -3.75 13.25
N ASP A 272 36.81 -2.56 12.66
CA ASP A 272 36.22 -1.41 13.37
C ASP A 272 34.75 -1.66 13.70
N SER A 273 34.47 -1.92 14.98
CA SER A 273 33.13 -2.22 15.47
C SER A 273 32.18 -1.03 15.38
N LYS A 274 32.68 0.20 15.49
CA LYS A 274 31.85 1.40 15.37
C LYS A 274 31.39 1.60 13.93
N PHE A 275 32.29 1.35 12.97
CA PHE A 275 31.95 1.38 11.56
C PHE A 275 30.93 0.30 11.21
N ARG A 276 31.12 -0.95 11.68
CA ARG A 276 30.17 -2.04 11.43
C ARG A 276 28.76 -1.72 11.94
N VAL A 277 28.65 -1.23 13.17
CA VAL A 277 27.36 -0.79 13.76
C VAL A 277 26.73 0.34 12.94
N ALA A 278 27.52 1.34 12.56
CA ALA A 278 27.05 2.44 11.72
C ALA A 278 26.59 1.94 10.32
N LEU A 279 27.31 0.99 9.73
CA LEU A 279 27.00 0.42 8.42
C LEU A 279 25.71 -0.41 8.45
N GLU A 280 25.51 -1.23 9.47
CA GLU A 280 24.26 -1.97 9.72
C GLU A 280 23.09 -1.00 9.98
N THR A 281 23.32 0.07 10.75
CA THR A 281 22.30 1.09 11.00
C THR A 281 21.93 1.82 9.70
N LEU A 282 22.92 2.14 8.87
CA LEU A 282 22.70 2.77 7.57
C LEU A 282 21.95 1.83 6.62
N PHE A 283 22.28 0.54 6.65
CA PHE A 283 21.58 -0.50 5.91
C PHE A 283 20.10 -0.49 6.28
N GLU A 284 19.74 -0.69 7.54
CA GLU A 284 18.33 -0.71 7.98
C GLU A 284 17.62 0.61 7.60
N ASN A 285 18.22 1.77 7.92
CA ASN A 285 17.66 3.09 7.58
C ASN A 285 17.50 3.36 6.07
N SER A 286 18.27 2.69 5.21
CA SER A 286 18.20 2.88 3.75
C SER A 286 17.08 2.11 3.08
N HIS A 287 16.57 1.05 3.73
CA HIS A 287 15.47 0.23 3.20
C HIS A 287 14.11 0.73 3.67
N HIS A 288 14.06 1.46 4.79
CA HIS A 288 12.84 2.13 5.22
C HIS A 288 12.50 3.30 4.29
N GLN A 289 11.33 3.23 3.64
CA GLN A 289 10.86 4.28 2.75
C GLN A 289 9.43 4.71 3.07
N THR A 290 9.11 5.96 2.76
CA THR A 290 7.74 6.44 2.78
C THR A 290 6.94 5.72 1.71
N LEU A 291 5.69 5.33 1.99
CA LEU A 291 4.80 4.82 0.95
C LEU A 291 4.56 5.89 -0.11
N LEU A 292 4.71 5.50 -1.36
CA LEU A 292 4.54 6.37 -2.53
C LEU A 292 3.34 5.89 -3.36
N ASP A 293 2.75 6.82 -4.09
CA ASP A 293 1.62 6.60 -5.00
C ASP A 293 2.00 5.85 -6.30
N GLN A 294 3.26 5.43 -6.43
CA GLN A 294 3.79 4.66 -7.57
C GLN A 294 3.62 3.14 -7.43
N THR A 295 2.89 2.67 -6.43
CA THR A 295 2.68 1.23 -6.22
C THR A 295 1.48 0.70 -7.04
N ALA A 296 1.61 -0.53 -7.53
CA ALA A 296 0.54 -1.33 -8.17
C ALA A 296 0.20 -1.01 -9.66
N TYR A 297 -1.10 -1.04 -9.99
CA TYR A 297 -1.63 -1.35 -11.32
C TYR A 297 -1.24 -0.33 -12.41
N ASN A 298 -1.14 0.95 -12.09
CA ASN A 298 -0.70 2.02 -12.99
C ASN A 298 0.62 2.60 -12.47
N VAL A 299 1.70 2.49 -13.24
CA VAL A 299 2.95 3.21 -12.92
C VAL A 299 2.93 4.54 -13.66
N PRO A 300 2.88 5.70 -12.96
CA PRO A 300 2.92 7.01 -13.60
C PRO A 300 4.23 7.16 -14.38
N THR A 301 4.16 7.59 -15.64
CA THR A 301 5.35 7.69 -16.50
C THR A 301 6.01 9.08 -16.49
N ILE A 302 5.41 10.09 -15.85
CA ILE A 302 5.80 11.50 -16.01
C ILE A 302 5.93 12.25 -14.68
N GLU A 303 5.14 11.92 -13.66
CA GLU A 303 5.11 12.66 -12.40
C GLU A 303 6.05 12.05 -11.34
N LEU A 304 6.64 12.93 -10.52
CA LEU A 304 7.41 12.51 -9.35
C LEU A 304 6.46 11.83 -8.35
N PRO A 305 6.90 10.75 -7.68
CA PRO A 305 6.08 10.08 -6.68
C PRO A 305 5.71 11.02 -5.55
N HIS A 306 4.47 10.90 -5.07
CA HIS A 306 3.99 11.61 -3.89
C HIS A 306 3.87 10.68 -2.68
N PRO A 307 4.25 11.14 -1.47
CA PRO A 307 3.97 10.44 -0.22
C PRO A 307 2.48 10.17 -0.03
N VAL A 308 2.13 8.92 0.29
CA VAL A 308 0.76 8.50 0.63
C VAL A 308 0.59 8.54 2.15
N ARG A 309 -0.47 9.20 2.60
CA ARG A 309 -0.87 9.29 4.01
C ARG A 309 -2.26 8.72 4.30
N ASP A 310 -3.04 8.47 3.25
CA ASP A 310 -4.34 7.82 3.31
C ASP A 310 -4.19 6.31 3.47
N LEU A 311 -4.00 5.87 4.71
CA LEU A 311 -3.76 4.47 5.04
C LEU A 311 -5.01 3.79 5.58
N MET A 312 -5.11 2.49 5.31
CA MET A 312 -6.11 1.61 5.89
C MET A 312 -5.42 0.31 6.30
N VAL A 313 -5.69 -0.14 7.52
CA VAL A 313 -5.31 -1.47 7.99
C VAL A 313 -6.55 -2.35 8.09
N GLN A 314 -6.42 -3.59 7.64
CA GLN A 314 -7.44 -4.63 7.79
C GLN A 314 -6.79 -5.83 8.49
N LEU A 315 -7.41 -6.29 9.57
CA LEU A 315 -6.97 -7.42 10.38
C LEU A 315 -8.08 -8.46 10.47
N GLU A 316 -7.71 -9.74 10.48
CA GLU A 316 -8.58 -10.83 10.92
C GLU A 316 -8.02 -11.33 12.26
N VAL A 317 -8.83 -11.23 13.31
CA VAL A 317 -8.39 -11.42 14.70
C VAL A 317 -9.16 -12.57 15.33
N GLU A 318 -8.41 -13.46 15.96
CA GLU A 318 -8.92 -14.57 16.77
C GLU A 318 -8.29 -14.47 18.16
N SER A 319 -9.04 -14.88 19.18
CA SER A 319 -8.54 -14.94 20.54
C SER A 319 -9.14 -16.15 21.25
N THR A 320 -8.29 -16.87 21.97
CA THR A 320 -8.70 -17.91 22.92
C THR A 320 -8.87 -17.38 24.34
N ALA A 321 -8.48 -16.13 24.60
CA ALA A 321 -8.52 -15.50 25.92
C ALA A 321 -9.79 -14.66 26.09
N SER A 322 -10.43 -14.79 27.26
CA SER A 322 -11.47 -13.86 27.72
C SER A 322 -10.82 -12.56 28.18
N GLY A 323 -11.48 -11.42 27.93
CA GLY A 323 -11.00 -10.11 28.42
C GLY A 323 -9.88 -9.49 27.57
N MET A 324 -9.90 -9.72 26.25
CA MET A 324 -8.93 -9.13 25.34
C MET A 324 -9.15 -7.63 25.18
N MET A 325 -8.07 -6.86 25.19
CA MET A 325 -8.02 -5.49 24.70
C MET A 325 -7.10 -5.45 23.47
N LEU A 326 -7.57 -4.83 22.39
CA LEU A 326 -6.77 -4.58 21.20
C LEU A 326 -6.68 -3.08 20.96
N GLN A 327 -5.45 -2.60 20.74
CA GLN A 327 -5.20 -1.20 20.40
C GLN A 327 -4.63 -1.12 18.98
N LEU A 328 -5.19 -0.21 18.19
CA LEU A 328 -4.68 0.17 16.88
C LEU A 328 -4.25 1.64 16.95
N GLU A 329 -3.03 1.93 16.50
CA GLU A 329 -2.53 3.29 16.36
C GLU A 329 -2.18 3.56 14.89
N MET A 330 -2.70 4.67 14.36
CA MET A 330 -2.43 5.11 12.99
C MET A 330 -2.22 6.62 12.95
N ASN A 331 -1.34 7.09 12.06
CA ASN A 331 -1.05 8.50 11.87
C ASN A 331 -1.41 8.90 10.43
N ASP A 332 -2.16 9.99 10.27
CA ASP A 332 -2.53 10.57 8.97
C ASP A 332 -1.50 11.59 8.42
N GLY A 333 -0.35 11.68 9.10
CA GLY A 333 0.71 12.68 8.90
C GLY A 333 0.56 13.95 9.73
N TRP A 334 -0.53 14.09 10.49
CA TRP A 334 -0.84 15.25 11.34
C TRP A 334 -1.10 14.84 12.77
N PHE A 335 -1.94 13.83 12.94
CA PHE A 335 -2.44 13.40 14.23
C PHE A 335 -2.29 11.88 14.40
N PRO A 336 -1.76 11.43 15.55
CA PRO A 336 -1.81 10.03 15.93
C PRO A 336 -3.21 9.70 16.50
N PHE A 337 -3.91 8.79 15.82
CA PHE A 337 -5.20 8.25 16.24
C PHE A 337 -5.01 6.91 16.91
N VAL A 338 -5.63 6.76 18.08
CA VAL A 338 -5.63 5.52 18.86
C VAL A 338 -7.06 5.01 18.95
N CYS A 339 -7.28 3.79 18.46
CA CYS A 339 -8.52 3.06 18.63
C CYS A 339 -8.31 1.90 19.60
N GLU A 340 -9.00 1.95 20.73
CA GLU A 340 -9.03 0.89 21.74
C GLU A 340 -10.31 0.09 21.58
N LEU A 341 -10.17 -1.24 21.53
CA LEU A 341 -11.27 -2.19 21.43
C LEU A 341 -11.25 -3.07 22.68
N ASP A 342 -12.15 -2.76 23.59
CA ASP A 342 -12.36 -3.50 24.83
C ASP A 342 -13.48 -4.52 24.62
N PHE A 343 -13.08 -5.77 24.34
CA PHE A 343 -14.03 -6.85 24.07
C PHE A 343 -14.73 -7.35 25.34
N GLU A 344 -14.16 -7.10 26.53
CA GLU A 344 -14.77 -7.47 27.81
C GLU A 344 -15.99 -6.59 28.10
N ASN A 345 -15.76 -5.27 28.03
CA ASN A 345 -16.80 -4.27 28.29
C ASN A 345 -17.65 -3.96 27.05
N GLN A 346 -17.27 -4.51 25.89
CA GLN A 346 -17.93 -4.30 24.59
C GLN A 346 -17.96 -2.83 24.17
N ILE A 347 -16.85 -2.12 24.39
CA ILE A 347 -16.71 -0.70 24.08
C ILE A 347 -15.55 -0.51 23.12
N SER A 348 -15.75 0.36 22.13
CA SER A 348 -14.68 0.88 21.27
C SER A 348 -14.50 2.36 21.54
N THR A 349 -13.26 2.80 21.71
CA THR A 349 -12.93 4.20 21.97
C THR A 349 -11.93 4.69 20.94
N LEU A 350 -12.22 5.80 20.26
CA LEU A 350 -11.31 6.48 19.35
C LEU A 350 -10.88 7.80 19.97
N ARG A 351 -9.57 8.02 20.10
CA ARG A 351 -8.97 9.23 20.66
C ARG A 351 -7.75 9.67 19.85
N LEU A 352 -7.33 10.91 20.06
CA LEU A 352 -5.97 11.31 19.70
C LEU A 352 -5.01 10.79 20.79
N ALA A 353 -3.78 10.41 20.44
CA ALA A 353 -2.85 9.82 21.40
C ALA A 353 -2.62 10.71 22.64
N ASP A 354 -2.54 12.03 22.43
CA ASP A 354 -2.32 13.03 23.50
C ASP A 354 -3.61 13.57 24.13
N ALA A 355 -4.79 13.15 23.67
CA ALA A 355 -6.06 13.66 24.16
C ALA A 355 -6.64 12.78 25.28
N SER A 356 -7.03 13.42 26.38
CA SER A 356 -7.72 12.76 27.49
C SER A 356 -9.18 12.45 27.21
N LYS A 357 -9.83 13.19 26.29
CA LYS A 357 -11.22 12.99 25.91
C LYS A 357 -11.32 12.22 24.60
N PRO A 358 -12.15 11.16 24.52
CA PRO A 358 -12.35 10.46 23.28
C PRO A 358 -13.06 11.33 22.25
N LEU A 359 -12.66 11.16 20.98
CA LEU A 359 -13.34 11.73 19.83
C LEU A 359 -14.67 11.03 19.60
N ARG A 360 -14.69 9.71 19.79
CA ARG A 360 -15.87 8.87 19.61
C ARG A 360 -15.80 7.65 20.50
N GLU A 361 -16.96 7.26 21.01
CA GLU A 361 -17.18 5.96 21.64
C GLU A 361 -18.25 5.20 20.85
N GLY A 362 -18.12 3.88 20.84
CA GLY A 362 -19.02 2.98 20.14
C GLY A 362 -19.21 1.69 20.93
N LYS A 363 -20.28 0.97 20.61
CA LYS A 363 -20.56 -0.33 21.21
C LYS A 363 -20.03 -1.43 20.29
N LEU A 364 -19.23 -2.33 20.83
CA LEU A 364 -18.83 -3.56 20.14
C LEU A 364 -19.96 -4.60 20.23
N PRO A 365 -20.15 -5.43 19.20
CA PRO A 365 -21.04 -6.56 19.31
C PRO A 365 -20.52 -7.55 20.38
N PRO A 366 -21.39 -8.36 21.01
CA PRO A 366 -20.95 -9.45 21.85
C PRO A 366 -20.25 -10.49 20.97
N LEU A 367 -18.92 -10.50 20.99
CA LEU A 367 -18.10 -11.39 20.18
C LEU A 367 -17.58 -12.52 21.05
N GLY A 368 -17.91 -13.76 20.68
CA GLY A 368 -17.41 -14.96 21.36
C GLY A 368 -16.05 -15.44 20.85
N PHE A 369 -15.46 -14.77 19.85
CA PHE A 369 -14.26 -15.20 19.11
C PHE A 369 -14.30 -16.66 18.60
N GLU A 370 -15.49 -17.28 18.52
CA GLU A 370 -15.69 -18.61 17.91
C GLU A 370 -15.30 -18.64 16.44
N VAL A 371 -15.32 -17.47 15.80
CA VAL A 371 -14.93 -17.24 14.41
C VAL A 371 -14.05 -15.97 14.38
N PRO A 372 -13.02 -15.90 13.53
CA PRO A 372 -12.24 -14.69 13.30
C PRO A 372 -13.12 -13.47 13.06
N ILE A 373 -12.79 -12.36 13.73
CA ILE A 373 -13.45 -11.07 13.54
C ILE A 373 -12.61 -10.21 12.60
N ARG A 374 -13.26 -9.50 11.68
CA ARG A 374 -12.58 -8.54 10.82
C ARG A 374 -12.62 -7.15 11.44
N ILE A 375 -11.45 -6.53 11.56
CA ILE A 375 -11.28 -5.17 12.06
C ILE A 375 -10.67 -4.34 10.94
N GLU A 376 -11.25 -3.18 10.67
CA GLU A 376 -10.74 -2.21 9.71
C GLU A 376 -10.62 -0.85 10.38
N MET A 377 -9.43 -0.23 10.27
CA MET A 377 -9.20 1.15 10.67
C MET A 377 -8.63 1.91 9.48
N SER A 378 -9.16 3.10 9.24
CA SER A 378 -8.84 3.93 8.08
C SER A 378 -8.63 5.36 8.51
N VAL A 379 -7.54 5.95 8.01
CA VAL A 379 -7.27 7.40 8.10
C VAL A 379 -7.44 8.09 6.74
N MET A 380 -8.00 7.38 5.75
CA MET A 380 -8.31 7.96 4.45
C MET A 380 -9.31 9.11 4.59
N ASP A 381 -9.03 10.23 3.94
CA ASP A 381 -9.86 11.45 3.94
C ASP A 381 -10.02 12.14 5.31
N ARG A 382 -9.06 11.94 6.23
CA ARG A 382 -8.91 12.60 7.54
C ARG A 382 -10.19 12.78 8.36
#